data_AF-A0A8T4CDD8-F1
#
_entry.id   AF-A0A8T4CDD8-F1
#
_cell.length_a   1.000
_cell.length_b   1.000
_cell.length_c   1.000
_cell.angle_alpha   90.00
_cell.angle_beta   90.00
_cell.angle_gamma   90.00
#
_symmetry.space_group_name_H-M   'P 1'
#
loop_
_entity.id
_entity.type
_entity.pdbx_description
1 polymer ?
#
loop_
_entity_poly.entity_id
_entity_poly.type
_entity_poly.pdbx_seq_one_letter_code
_entity_poly.pdbx_strand_id
1 'polypeptide(L)'
;MTPRSGIVIDGIAREMLEGYLDEVRKCLDEVDAKERMAILEEIDGALREKTEIVAGEQGMKEVTTDVLGKVLEGFGSPAELAAGYAGVAKAGPGRNLKLLSAFEAFWAAVIFVPGAFLFGNAVMFWWPYDNLTSYGQLLLGAFFLAGCFSLIGLLALQLWAPALRRGIGRFALVVTAVVGLAALNSIGINRDSLSVGLPVMAAGALLWSMAAILIGGCIWGFWSVFPPAHRGKETASWHTEAAPRRFPARGKATVALVSILLVLLYSLAAGLLTAGWAQLHGGPTEGDERYRNSEPVGGPFNASIERWQHYDGMIWYDFYKIVYYMDGQMIEGAYDLSLWPALEWIKSNTTVNATVLSWWDYGHMIRGYTGRSGVIYYPSRSLLNTVADRSSVRHFEPEEKVRQVAGTLLSDNDSEVKGYATGFGARYILVTRSDADGKAWAILQGAGLDQSTYIKDSGGGHMVPTEKGKELWLFRIWDGKGIEGMNVVFEDVNNVIVEVP
;
A
#
# COMPACT_ATOMS: atom_id res chain seq x y z
N MET A 1 -30.77 19.64 25.36
CA MET A 1 -31.02 18.79 24.17
C MET A 1 -30.46 19.52 22.97
N THR A 2 -29.24 19.18 22.57
CA THR A 2 -28.51 19.73 21.42
C THR A 2 -28.45 18.67 20.32
N PRO A 3 -28.46 19.03 19.02
CA PRO A 3 -28.58 18.07 17.93
C PRO A 3 -27.26 17.31 17.72
N ARG A 4 -27.36 15.99 17.50
CA ARG A 4 -26.23 15.10 17.18
C ARG A 4 -25.63 15.44 15.82
N SER A 5 -24.29 15.47 15.76
CA SER A 5 -23.44 15.76 14.61
C SER A 5 -23.34 14.59 13.62
N GLY A 6 -24.43 14.31 12.89
CA GLY A 6 -24.45 13.28 11.84
C GLY A 6 -24.16 13.79 10.42
N ILE A 7 -23.82 15.07 10.22
CA ILE A 7 -23.93 15.70 8.90
C ILE A 7 -22.64 15.61 8.04
N VAL A 8 -21.48 15.33 8.62
CA VAL A 8 -20.21 15.45 7.87
C VAL A 8 -19.82 14.18 7.10
N ILE A 9 -20.21 12.99 7.57
CA ILE A 9 -19.85 11.71 6.92
C ILE A 9 -20.71 11.45 5.66
N ASP A 10 -21.94 11.97 5.65
CA ASP A 10 -22.90 11.76 4.56
C ASP A 10 -22.52 12.51 3.27
N GLY A 11 -21.81 13.64 3.39
CA GLY A 11 -21.39 14.45 2.24
C GLY A 11 -20.26 13.82 1.42
N ILE A 12 -19.24 13.29 2.08
CA ILE A 12 -18.05 12.73 1.42
C ILE A 12 -18.38 11.40 0.74
N ALA A 13 -19.15 10.53 1.40
CA ALA A 13 -19.59 9.26 0.82
C ALA A 13 -20.49 9.48 -0.40
N ARG A 14 -21.33 10.52 -0.38
CA ARG A 14 -22.21 10.89 -1.49
C ARG A 14 -21.45 11.47 -2.68
N GLU A 15 -20.51 12.39 -2.46
CA GLU A 15 -19.67 12.92 -3.55
C GLU A 15 -18.82 11.83 -4.22
N MET A 16 -18.28 10.89 -3.44
CA MET A 16 -17.53 9.75 -3.99
C MET A 16 -18.43 8.80 -4.81
N LEU A 17 -19.65 8.55 -4.36
CA LEU A 17 -20.62 7.71 -5.06
C LEU A 17 -21.13 8.38 -6.34
N GLU A 18 -21.41 9.69 -6.30
CA GLU A 18 -21.83 10.47 -7.47
C GLU A 18 -20.70 10.55 -8.52
N GLY A 19 -19.44 10.70 -8.10
CA GLY A 19 -18.28 10.65 -8.99
C GLY A 19 -18.09 9.28 -9.66
N TYR A 20 -18.33 8.18 -8.93
CA TYR A 20 -18.28 6.83 -9.49
C TYR A 20 -19.40 6.58 -10.51
N LEU A 21 -20.61 7.04 -10.23
CA LEU A 21 -21.76 6.91 -11.12
C LEU A 21 -21.60 7.69 -12.42
N ASP A 22 -20.96 8.86 -12.38
CA ASP A 22 -20.68 9.64 -13.58
C ASP A 22 -19.67 8.93 -14.50
N GLU A 23 -18.65 8.24 -13.96
CA GLU A 23 -17.73 7.47 -14.81
C GLU A 23 -18.34 6.19 -15.37
N VAL A 24 -19.24 5.55 -14.62
CA VAL A 24 -20.04 4.44 -15.17
C VAL A 24 -20.93 4.94 -16.31
N ARG A 25 -21.56 6.12 -16.18
CA ARG A 25 -22.38 6.73 -17.25
C ARG A 25 -21.56 7.05 -18.49
N LYS A 26 -20.35 7.61 -18.35
CA LYS A 26 -19.45 7.90 -19.48
C LYS A 26 -19.00 6.63 -20.21
N CYS A 27 -18.74 5.55 -19.48
CA CYS A 27 -18.40 4.26 -20.09
C CYS A 27 -19.58 3.62 -20.85
N LEU A 28 -20.81 3.93 -20.44
CA LEU A 28 -22.02 3.39 -21.06
C LEU A 28 -22.50 4.20 -22.29
N ASP A 29 -21.87 5.33 -22.62
CA ASP A 29 -22.21 6.12 -23.82
C ASP A 29 -21.80 5.44 -25.13
N GLU A 30 -21.00 4.36 -25.07
CA GLU A 30 -20.65 3.51 -26.21
C GLU A 30 -21.58 2.30 -26.39
N VAL A 31 -22.56 2.11 -25.49
CA VAL A 31 -23.53 1.01 -25.52
C VAL A 31 -24.84 1.47 -26.16
N ASP A 32 -25.54 0.56 -26.85
CA ASP A 32 -26.86 0.87 -27.43
C ASP A 32 -27.81 1.42 -26.36
N ALA A 33 -28.57 2.45 -26.73
CA ALA A 33 -29.39 3.22 -25.79
C ALA A 33 -30.39 2.37 -25.00
N LYS A 34 -30.83 1.23 -25.55
CA LYS A 34 -31.76 0.31 -24.89
C LYS A 34 -31.07 -0.55 -23.83
N GLU A 35 -29.86 -1.03 -24.09
CA GLU A 35 -29.04 -1.76 -23.11
C GLU A 35 -28.52 -0.84 -22.02
N ARG A 36 -28.13 0.40 -22.38
CA ARG A 36 -27.73 1.43 -21.44
C ARG A 36 -28.81 1.70 -20.38
N MET A 37 -30.07 1.84 -20.81
CA MET A 37 -31.17 2.13 -19.88
C MET A 37 -31.48 0.96 -18.93
N ALA A 38 -31.40 -0.28 -19.42
CA ALA A 38 -31.61 -1.46 -18.58
C ALA A 38 -30.52 -1.60 -17.51
N ILE A 39 -29.26 -1.35 -17.87
CA ILE A 39 -28.13 -1.38 -16.94
C ILE A 39 -28.25 -0.26 -15.89
N LEU A 40 -28.64 0.95 -16.31
CA LEU A 40 -28.81 2.07 -15.39
C LEU A 40 -29.98 1.86 -14.41
N GLU A 41 -31.10 1.28 -14.86
CA GLU A 41 -32.23 0.94 -13.97
C GLU A 41 -31.86 -0.14 -12.95
N GLU A 42 -31.04 -1.12 -13.35
CA GLU A 42 -30.57 -2.17 -12.43
C GLU A 42 -29.59 -1.63 -11.38
N ILE A 43 -28.67 -0.74 -11.78
CA ILE A 43 -27.74 -0.06 -10.86
C ILE A 43 -28.52 0.82 -9.87
N ASP A 44 -29.50 1.60 -10.35
CA ASP A 44 -30.30 2.48 -9.49
C ASP A 44 -31.18 1.66 -8.51
N GLY A 45 -31.66 0.49 -8.93
CA GLY A 45 -32.37 -0.45 -8.06
C GLY A 45 -31.49 -1.03 -6.96
N ALA A 46 -30.29 -1.51 -7.30
CA ALA A 46 -29.33 -2.07 -6.34
C ALA A 46 -28.85 -1.03 -5.32
N LEU A 47 -28.67 0.22 -5.74
CA LEU A 47 -28.30 1.32 -4.85
C LEU A 47 -29.43 1.65 -3.88
N ARG A 48 -30.69 1.74 -4.33
CA ARG A 48 -31.83 2.01 -3.45
C ARG A 48 -32.04 0.93 -2.40
N GLU A 49 -31.86 -0.34 -2.76
CA GLU A 49 -31.97 -1.48 -1.84
C GLU A 49 -30.88 -1.46 -0.75
N LYS A 50 -29.70 -0.91 -1.06
CA LYS A 50 -28.52 -0.93 -0.17
C LYS A 50 -28.24 0.38 0.56
N THR A 51 -28.88 1.48 0.17
CA THR A 51 -28.77 2.77 0.89
C THR A 51 -29.34 2.68 2.32
N GLU A 52 -30.19 1.68 2.60
CA GLU A 52 -30.65 1.39 3.98
C GLU A 52 -29.65 0.60 4.84
N ILE A 53 -28.53 0.10 4.27
CA ILE A 53 -27.63 -0.85 4.97
C ILE A 53 -26.20 -0.34 5.17
N VAL A 54 -25.73 0.70 4.46
CA VAL A 54 -24.28 0.98 4.43
C VAL A 54 -23.83 2.00 5.46
N ALA A 55 -23.25 1.49 6.56
CA ALA A 55 -22.19 2.17 7.30
C ALA A 55 -20.99 1.21 7.39
N GLY A 56 -20.10 1.22 6.40
CA GLY A 56 -18.80 0.56 6.49
C GLY A 56 -18.22 -0.02 5.20
N GLU A 57 -16.89 -0.16 5.20
CA GLU A 57 -16.00 -0.64 4.13
C GLU A 57 -16.40 -2.03 3.57
N GLN A 58 -17.00 -2.87 4.40
CA GLN A 58 -17.49 -4.20 4.02
C GLN A 58 -18.62 -4.12 2.97
N GLY A 59 -19.51 -3.12 3.06
CA GLY A 59 -20.66 -2.97 2.16
C GLY A 59 -20.25 -2.60 0.73
N MET A 60 -19.21 -1.77 0.58
CA MET A 60 -18.66 -1.39 -0.72
C MET A 60 -18.01 -2.56 -1.47
N LYS A 61 -17.39 -3.48 -0.73
CA LYS A 61 -16.73 -4.67 -1.29
C LYS A 61 -17.74 -5.67 -1.86
N GLU A 62 -18.88 -5.83 -1.21
CA GLU A 62 -19.97 -6.70 -1.67
C GLU A 62 -20.63 -6.16 -2.95
N VAL A 63 -20.92 -4.85 -3.01
CA VAL A 63 -21.50 -4.20 -4.19
C VAL A 63 -20.57 -4.32 -5.41
N THR A 64 -19.27 -4.15 -5.22
CA THR A 64 -18.29 -4.25 -6.31
C THR A 64 -18.18 -5.68 -6.87
N THR A 65 -18.26 -6.68 -6.01
CA THR A 65 -18.13 -8.10 -6.42
C THR A 65 -19.34 -8.57 -7.22
N ASP A 66 -20.53 -8.12 -6.84
CA ASP A 66 -21.79 -8.53 -7.50
C ASP A 66 -21.95 -7.89 -8.89
N VAL A 67 -21.60 -6.61 -9.03
CA VAL A 67 -21.59 -5.91 -10.34
C VAL A 67 -20.62 -6.58 -11.31
N LEU A 68 -19.45 -7.01 -10.83
CA LEU A 68 -18.46 -7.69 -11.66
C LEU A 68 -18.93 -9.08 -12.11
N GLY A 69 -19.64 -9.81 -11.25
CA GLY A 69 -20.21 -11.12 -11.58
C GLY A 69 -21.21 -11.05 -12.73
N LYS A 70 -22.11 -10.07 -12.70
CA LYS A 70 -23.17 -9.90 -13.71
C LYS A 70 -22.64 -9.48 -15.08
N VAL A 71 -21.57 -8.67 -15.13
CA VAL A 71 -20.90 -8.30 -16.39
C VAL A 71 -20.30 -9.54 -17.08
N LEU A 72 -19.81 -10.50 -16.30
CA LEU A 72 -19.20 -11.72 -16.84
C LEU A 72 -20.25 -12.72 -17.37
N GLU A 73 -21.48 -12.70 -16.88
CA GLU A 73 -22.58 -13.55 -17.37
C GLU A 73 -23.04 -13.17 -18.80
N GLY A 74 -22.81 -11.92 -19.24
CA GLY A 74 -23.16 -11.46 -20.59
C GLY A 74 -22.30 -12.03 -21.73
N PHE A 75 -21.16 -12.66 -21.44
CA PHE A 75 -20.23 -13.19 -22.45
C PHE A 75 -20.50 -14.64 -22.88
N GLY A 76 -21.56 -15.25 -22.34
CA GLY A 76 -21.91 -16.64 -22.62
C GLY A 76 -20.95 -17.64 -21.98
N SER A 77 -21.39 -18.90 -21.94
CA SER A 77 -20.63 -19.95 -21.28
C SER A 77 -19.37 -20.33 -22.07
N PRO A 78 -18.30 -20.80 -21.40
CA PRO A 78 -17.11 -21.34 -22.09
C PRO A 78 -17.42 -22.45 -23.10
N ALA A 79 -18.54 -23.16 -22.94
CA ALA A 79 -19.01 -24.18 -23.86
C ALA A 79 -19.56 -23.62 -25.18
N GLU A 80 -20.22 -22.46 -25.15
CA GLU A 80 -20.73 -21.77 -26.35
C GLU A 80 -19.57 -21.19 -27.19
N LEU A 81 -18.55 -20.66 -26.51
CA LEU A 81 -17.30 -20.24 -27.14
C LEU A 81 -16.54 -21.42 -27.76
N ALA A 82 -16.51 -22.57 -27.09
CA ALA A 82 -15.89 -23.79 -27.61
C ALA A 82 -16.65 -24.38 -28.81
N ALA A 83 -17.99 -24.27 -28.85
CA ALA A 83 -18.80 -24.72 -29.97
C ALA A 83 -18.57 -23.88 -31.25
N GLY A 84 -18.37 -22.57 -31.10
CA GLY A 84 -17.93 -21.70 -32.20
C GLY A 84 -16.58 -22.11 -32.78
N TYR A 85 -15.67 -22.57 -31.92
CA TYR A 85 -14.34 -23.06 -32.27
C TYR A 85 -14.38 -24.36 -33.12
N ALA A 86 -15.28 -25.28 -32.76
CA ALA A 86 -15.45 -26.55 -33.47
C ALA A 86 -16.04 -26.38 -34.89
N GLY A 87 -16.81 -25.31 -35.12
CA GLY A 87 -17.35 -24.96 -36.44
C GLY A 87 -16.27 -24.52 -37.44
N VAL A 88 -15.25 -23.79 -36.97
CA VAL A 88 -14.14 -23.28 -37.81
C VAL A 88 -13.20 -24.40 -38.24
N ALA A 89 -12.97 -25.40 -37.39
CA ALA A 89 -12.09 -26.54 -37.69
C ALA A 89 -12.59 -27.46 -38.82
N LYS A 90 -13.88 -27.38 -39.19
CA LYS A 90 -14.48 -28.21 -40.25
C LYS A 90 -14.42 -27.59 -41.66
N ALA A 91 -14.05 -26.32 -41.81
CA ALA A 91 -13.90 -25.69 -43.13
C ALA A 91 -12.50 -26.03 -43.71
N GLY A 92 -12.44 -26.46 -44.98
CA GLY A 92 -11.22 -26.97 -45.60
C GLY A 92 -10.01 -26.00 -45.68
N PRO A 93 -8.81 -26.52 -46.02
CA PRO A 93 -7.50 -25.89 -45.75
C PRO A 93 -7.24 -24.53 -46.43
N GLY A 94 -8.01 -24.16 -47.46
CA GLY A 94 -7.86 -22.88 -48.16
C GLY A 94 -8.55 -21.67 -47.49
N ARG A 95 -9.62 -21.89 -46.70
CA ARG A 95 -10.30 -20.80 -45.96
C ARG A 95 -9.68 -20.55 -44.58
N ASN A 96 -9.01 -21.55 -44.01
CA ASN A 96 -8.40 -21.46 -42.68
C ASN A 96 -7.23 -20.48 -42.61
N LEU A 97 -6.49 -20.24 -43.69
CA LEU A 97 -5.34 -19.33 -43.66
C LEU A 97 -5.72 -17.86 -43.56
N LYS A 98 -6.84 -17.43 -44.18
CA LYS A 98 -7.31 -16.04 -44.09
C LYS A 98 -8.08 -15.78 -42.79
N LEU A 99 -8.86 -16.75 -42.32
CA LEU A 99 -9.58 -16.65 -41.04
C LEU A 99 -8.61 -16.72 -39.85
N LEU A 100 -7.59 -17.58 -39.87
CA LEU A 100 -6.59 -17.64 -38.82
C LEU A 100 -5.72 -16.38 -38.78
N SER A 101 -5.34 -15.81 -39.93
CA SER A 101 -4.61 -14.53 -39.96
C SER A 101 -5.46 -13.34 -39.53
N ALA A 102 -6.76 -13.34 -39.87
CA ALA A 102 -7.70 -12.31 -39.42
C ALA A 102 -8.00 -12.44 -37.91
N PHE A 103 -8.05 -13.66 -37.39
CA PHE A 103 -8.24 -13.97 -35.98
C PHE A 103 -6.99 -13.64 -35.15
N GLU A 104 -5.79 -13.96 -35.63
CA GLU A 104 -4.52 -13.55 -34.99
C GLU A 104 -4.33 -12.02 -35.01
N ALA A 105 -4.69 -11.36 -36.11
CA ALA A 105 -4.72 -9.90 -36.19
C ALA A 105 -5.78 -9.29 -35.26
N PHE A 106 -6.94 -9.92 -35.13
CA PHE A 106 -8.00 -9.53 -34.20
C PHE A 106 -7.57 -9.70 -32.73
N TRP A 107 -6.95 -10.82 -32.35
CA TRP A 107 -6.41 -11.01 -30.99
C TRP A 107 -5.28 -10.02 -30.67
N ALA A 108 -4.39 -9.74 -31.63
CA ALA A 108 -3.35 -8.73 -31.45
C ALA A 108 -3.94 -7.32 -31.30
N ALA A 109 -4.98 -6.98 -32.07
CA ALA A 109 -5.60 -5.65 -32.09
C ALA A 109 -6.65 -5.42 -30.99
N VAL A 110 -7.27 -6.47 -30.46
CA VAL A 110 -8.37 -6.37 -29.47
C VAL A 110 -7.89 -6.71 -28.05
N ILE A 111 -6.87 -7.56 -27.90
CA ILE A 111 -6.44 -8.03 -26.57
C ILE A 111 -5.07 -7.46 -26.21
N PHE A 112 -4.12 -7.42 -27.15
CA PHE A 112 -2.76 -6.99 -26.84
C PHE A 112 -2.61 -5.46 -26.84
N VAL A 113 -3.16 -4.77 -27.83
CA VAL A 113 -3.09 -3.30 -27.89
C VAL A 113 -4.03 -2.65 -26.85
N PRO A 114 -5.30 -3.05 -26.72
CA PRO A 114 -6.17 -2.56 -25.67
C PRO A 114 -5.77 -3.10 -24.30
N GLY A 115 -5.26 -4.33 -24.17
CA GLY A 115 -4.79 -4.85 -22.88
C GLY A 115 -3.53 -4.14 -22.37
N ALA A 116 -2.57 -3.81 -23.22
CA ALA A 116 -1.42 -2.98 -22.84
C ALA A 116 -1.82 -1.53 -22.56
N PHE A 117 -2.80 -1.00 -23.31
CA PHE A 117 -3.34 0.34 -23.11
C PHE A 117 -4.21 0.43 -21.84
N LEU A 118 -5.04 -0.57 -21.56
CA LEU A 118 -5.87 -0.71 -20.36
C LEU A 118 -5.02 -1.06 -19.14
N PHE A 119 -3.93 -1.82 -19.27
CA PHE A 119 -2.97 -2.03 -18.19
C PHE A 119 -2.20 -0.76 -17.89
N GLY A 120 -1.74 -0.03 -18.91
CA GLY A 120 -1.13 1.29 -18.75
C GLY A 120 -2.08 2.31 -18.10
N ASN A 121 -3.34 2.34 -18.51
CA ASN A 121 -4.36 3.23 -17.94
C ASN A 121 -4.85 2.76 -16.55
N ALA A 122 -4.99 1.46 -16.29
CA ALA A 122 -5.33 0.94 -14.97
C ALA A 122 -4.23 1.25 -13.94
N VAL A 123 -2.96 1.21 -14.35
CA VAL A 123 -1.83 1.68 -13.54
C VAL A 123 -1.89 3.20 -13.30
N MET A 124 -2.40 3.99 -14.26
CA MET A 124 -2.60 5.45 -14.07
C MET A 124 -3.86 5.80 -13.25
N PHE A 125 -4.90 4.98 -13.27
CA PHE A 125 -6.13 5.19 -12.49
C PHE A 125 -6.02 4.70 -11.04
N TRP A 126 -5.14 3.74 -10.75
CA TRP A 126 -4.91 3.22 -9.39
C TRP A 126 -3.82 3.96 -8.61
N TRP A 127 -3.16 4.94 -9.23
CA TRP A 127 -2.13 5.76 -8.61
C TRP A 127 -2.57 7.22 -8.63
N PRO A 128 -2.76 7.90 -7.48
CA PRO A 128 -3.16 9.30 -7.49
C PRO A 128 -2.12 10.13 -8.23
N TYR A 129 -2.59 11.01 -9.13
CA TYR A 129 -1.79 11.78 -10.09
C TYR A 129 -0.64 12.59 -9.44
N ASP A 130 -0.78 12.93 -8.16
CA ASP A 130 0.20 13.72 -7.41
C ASP A 130 1.48 12.93 -7.04
N ASN A 131 1.49 11.61 -7.21
CA ASN A 131 2.62 10.72 -6.87
C ASN A 131 3.27 10.03 -8.07
N LEU A 132 3.03 10.51 -9.29
CA LEU A 132 3.79 10.07 -10.48
C LEU A 132 5.22 10.63 -10.43
N THR A 133 6.04 10.02 -9.57
CA THR A 133 7.47 10.26 -9.55
C THR A 133 8.09 9.88 -10.90
N SER A 134 9.28 10.40 -11.17
CA SER A 134 10.11 10.07 -12.34
C SER A 134 10.27 8.56 -12.60
N TYR A 135 9.99 7.69 -11.62
CA TYR A 135 9.96 6.23 -11.75
C TYR A 135 8.83 5.70 -12.66
N GLY A 136 7.62 6.26 -12.60
CA GLY A 136 6.49 5.80 -13.42
C GLY A 136 6.71 6.07 -14.91
N GLN A 137 7.29 7.22 -15.23
CA GLN A 137 7.65 7.60 -16.60
C GLN A 137 8.80 6.74 -17.17
N LEU A 138 9.78 6.38 -16.33
CA LEU A 138 10.88 5.47 -16.68
C LEU A 138 10.39 4.05 -16.97
N LEU A 139 9.46 3.53 -16.16
CA LEU A 139 8.82 2.23 -16.39
C LEU A 139 8.02 2.21 -17.70
N LEU A 140 7.22 3.25 -17.96
CA LEU A 140 6.47 3.38 -19.21
C LEU A 140 7.40 3.42 -20.43
N GLY A 141 8.51 4.15 -20.33
CA GLY A 141 9.55 4.19 -21.36
C GLY A 141 10.24 2.84 -21.58
N ALA A 142 10.52 2.09 -20.50
CA ALA A 142 11.14 0.77 -20.59
C ALA A 142 10.21 -0.28 -21.24
N PHE A 143 8.93 -0.30 -20.86
CA PHE A 143 7.94 -1.18 -21.49
C PHE A 143 7.69 -0.81 -22.95
N PHE A 144 7.63 0.48 -23.27
CA PHE A 144 7.52 0.96 -24.65
C PHE A 144 8.71 0.51 -25.50
N LEU A 145 9.94 0.69 -25.02
CA LEU A 145 11.15 0.24 -25.73
C LEU A 145 11.19 -1.28 -25.88
N ALA A 146 10.83 -2.05 -24.85
CA ALA A 146 10.74 -3.51 -24.93
C ALA A 146 9.70 -3.97 -25.98
N GLY A 147 8.56 -3.28 -26.06
CA GLY A 147 7.55 -3.48 -27.09
C GLY A 147 8.09 -3.17 -28.49
N CYS A 148 8.78 -2.04 -28.67
CA CYS A 148 9.40 -1.64 -29.94
C CYS A 148 10.45 -2.67 -30.40
N PHE A 149 11.34 -3.14 -29.52
CA PHE A 149 12.35 -4.13 -29.87
C PHE A 149 11.73 -5.48 -30.23
N SER A 150 10.68 -5.90 -29.53
CA SER A 150 9.94 -7.13 -29.84
C SER A 150 9.24 -7.02 -31.20
N LEU A 151 8.65 -5.86 -31.51
CA LEU A 151 8.00 -5.60 -32.80
C LEU A 151 9.02 -5.57 -33.95
N ILE A 152 10.18 -4.92 -33.76
CA ILE A 152 11.27 -4.89 -34.74
C ILE A 152 11.81 -6.31 -34.98
N GLY A 153 11.98 -7.10 -33.93
CA GLY A 153 12.38 -8.51 -34.03
C GLY A 153 11.39 -9.35 -34.82
N LEU A 154 10.09 -9.17 -34.56
CA LEU A 154 9.00 -9.83 -35.30
C LEU A 154 8.94 -9.40 -36.76
N LEU A 155 9.09 -8.10 -37.06
CA LEU A 155 9.11 -7.59 -38.44
C LEU A 155 10.34 -8.05 -39.21
N ALA A 156 11.51 -8.09 -38.58
CA ALA A 156 12.72 -8.65 -39.17
C ALA A 156 12.56 -10.16 -39.46
N LEU A 157 11.91 -10.91 -38.56
CA LEU A 157 11.54 -12.31 -38.77
C LEU A 157 10.51 -12.51 -39.88
N GLN A 158 9.58 -11.58 -40.09
CA GLN A 158 8.59 -11.65 -41.16
C GLN A 158 9.17 -11.36 -42.55
N LEU A 159 10.16 -10.47 -42.63
CA LEU A 159 10.78 -10.06 -43.89
C LEU A 159 11.83 -11.06 -44.39
N TRP A 160 12.39 -11.92 -43.52
CA TRP A 160 13.47 -12.84 -43.87
C TRP A 160 13.10 -14.31 -43.61
N ALA A 161 12.70 -14.99 -44.71
CA ALA A 161 12.48 -16.44 -44.89
C ALA A 161 11.06 -17.02 -44.63
N PRO A 162 10.31 -17.34 -45.70
CA PRO A 162 9.02 -18.05 -45.62
C PRO A 162 9.09 -19.45 -45.00
N ALA A 163 10.24 -20.11 -45.03
CA ALA A 163 10.42 -21.50 -44.57
C ALA A 163 10.42 -21.65 -43.04
N LEU A 164 10.66 -20.57 -42.29
CA LEU A 164 10.80 -20.57 -40.83
C LEU A 164 9.48 -20.32 -40.07
N ARG A 165 8.39 -19.97 -40.79
CA ARG A 165 7.08 -19.63 -40.21
C ARG A 165 6.44 -20.70 -39.32
N ARG A 166 6.85 -21.97 -39.41
CA ARG A 166 6.17 -23.07 -38.71
C ARG A 166 6.84 -23.53 -37.40
N GLY A 167 8.12 -23.22 -37.19
CA GLY A 167 8.90 -23.76 -36.05
C GLY A 167 9.28 -22.72 -35.00
N ILE A 168 9.96 -21.64 -35.43
CA ILE A 168 10.52 -20.65 -34.49
C ILE A 168 9.44 -19.71 -33.93
N GLY A 169 8.41 -19.39 -34.71
CA GLY A 169 7.27 -18.61 -34.21
C GLY A 169 6.56 -19.29 -33.02
N ARG A 170 6.42 -20.62 -33.05
CA ARG A 170 5.83 -21.39 -31.94
C ARG A 170 6.74 -21.44 -30.72
N PHE A 171 8.05 -21.56 -30.92
CA PHE A 171 9.01 -21.56 -29.81
C PHE A 171 9.11 -20.19 -29.12
N ALA A 172 9.17 -19.10 -29.89
CA ALA A 172 9.18 -17.74 -29.35
C ALA A 172 7.86 -17.41 -28.61
N LEU A 173 6.71 -17.86 -29.15
CA LEU A 173 5.42 -17.68 -28.49
C LEU A 173 5.32 -18.47 -27.18
N VAL A 174 5.82 -19.71 -27.15
CA VAL A 174 5.85 -20.55 -25.94
C VAL A 174 6.80 -19.98 -24.89
N VAL A 175 7.99 -19.51 -25.27
CA VAL A 175 8.91 -18.88 -24.31
C VAL A 175 8.33 -17.59 -23.75
N THR A 176 7.70 -16.75 -24.60
CA THR A 176 7.04 -15.51 -24.15
C THR A 176 5.85 -15.81 -23.25
N ALA A 177 5.05 -16.83 -23.56
CA ALA A 177 3.93 -17.27 -22.72
C ALA A 177 4.39 -17.87 -21.40
N VAL A 178 5.46 -18.68 -21.37
CA VAL A 178 6.03 -19.27 -20.15
C VAL A 178 6.64 -18.20 -19.26
N VAL A 179 7.33 -17.20 -19.83
CA VAL A 179 7.87 -16.06 -19.08
C VAL A 179 6.74 -15.16 -18.56
N GLY A 180 5.70 -14.91 -19.35
CA GLY A 180 4.51 -14.19 -18.91
C GLY A 180 3.76 -14.92 -17.78
N LEU A 181 3.57 -16.24 -17.89
CA LEU A 181 2.94 -17.07 -16.86
C LEU A 181 3.80 -17.19 -15.59
N ALA A 182 5.13 -17.29 -15.71
CA ALA A 182 6.04 -17.29 -14.57
C ALA A 182 6.05 -15.93 -13.85
N ALA A 183 6.01 -14.83 -14.60
CA ALA A 183 5.85 -13.48 -14.04
C ALA A 183 4.50 -13.35 -13.32
N LEU A 184 3.40 -13.84 -13.92
CA LEU A 184 2.06 -13.83 -13.30
C LEU A 184 1.97 -14.72 -12.04
N ASN A 185 2.61 -15.90 -12.04
CA ASN A 185 2.67 -16.77 -10.86
C ASN A 185 3.54 -16.19 -9.72
N SER A 186 4.42 -15.23 -10.03
CA SER A 186 5.23 -14.51 -9.05
C SER A 186 4.45 -13.37 -8.36
N ILE A 187 3.22 -13.07 -8.79
CA ILE A 187 2.37 -11.99 -8.27
C ILE A 187 1.61 -12.40 -6.99
N GLY A 188 1.97 -13.53 -6.36
CA GLY A 188 1.56 -13.86 -5.00
C GLY A 188 2.28 -13.03 -3.91
N ILE A 189 2.62 -11.77 -4.21
CA ILE A 189 3.38 -10.88 -3.32
C ILE A 189 2.46 -9.76 -2.86
N ASN A 190 2.47 -9.51 -1.56
CA ASN A 190 1.68 -8.49 -0.89
C ASN A 190 1.93 -7.09 -1.52
N ARG A 191 0.86 -6.29 -1.58
CA ARG A 191 0.75 -5.02 -2.35
C ARG A 191 1.89 -4.03 -2.09
N ASP A 192 2.54 -4.12 -0.93
CA ASP A 192 3.53 -3.15 -0.45
C ASP A 192 4.99 -3.46 -0.88
N SER A 193 5.26 -4.63 -1.44
CA SER A 193 6.62 -5.02 -1.89
C SER A 193 6.95 -4.62 -3.34
N LEU A 194 5.98 -4.04 -4.05
CA LEU A 194 6.07 -3.78 -5.50
C LEU A 194 7.02 -2.63 -5.87
N SER A 195 7.26 -1.66 -4.98
CA SER A 195 8.09 -0.48 -5.29
C SER A 195 9.59 -0.80 -5.49
N VAL A 196 10.09 -1.83 -4.81
CA VAL A 196 11.50 -2.29 -4.92
C VAL A 196 11.63 -3.55 -5.76
N GLY A 197 10.62 -4.43 -5.75
CA GLY A 197 10.64 -5.68 -6.52
C GLY A 197 10.50 -5.49 -8.03
N LEU A 198 9.65 -4.55 -8.47
CA LEU A 198 9.31 -4.40 -9.89
C LEU A 198 10.49 -3.91 -10.76
N PRO A 199 11.35 -2.95 -10.34
CA PRO A 199 12.54 -2.58 -11.10
C PRO A 199 13.55 -3.73 -11.23
N VAL A 200 13.71 -4.53 -10.17
CA VAL A 200 14.59 -5.70 -10.17
C VAL A 200 14.06 -6.79 -11.10
N MET A 201 12.75 -7.04 -11.08
CA MET A 201 12.10 -7.98 -12.00
C MET A 201 12.13 -7.50 -13.46
N ALA A 202 11.93 -6.20 -13.71
CA ALA A 202 12.02 -5.61 -15.04
C ALA A 202 13.44 -5.71 -15.60
N ALA A 203 14.46 -5.40 -14.78
CA ALA A 203 15.86 -5.58 -15.15
C ALA A 203 16.19 -7.06 -15.41
N GLY A 204 15.67 -7.97 -14.58
CA GLY A 204 15.79 -9.42 -14.78
C GLY A 204 15.16 -9.90 -16.09
N ALA A 205 13.96 -9.44 -16.41
CA ALA A 205 13.25 -9.78 -17.65
C ALA A 205 13.97 -9.24 -18.90
N LEU A 206 14.54 -8.04 -18.82
CA LEU A 206 15.36 -7.44 -19.89
C LEU A 206 16.65 -8.24 -20.10
N LEU A 207 17.34 -8.62 -19.01
CA LEU A 207 18.53 -9.46 -19.05
C LEU A 207 18.25 -10.84 -19.66
N TRP A 208 17.14 -11.47 -19.29
CA TRP A 208 16.73 -12.75 -19.85
C TRP A 208 16.34 -12.66 -21.32
N SER A 209 15.67 -11.58 -21.73
CA SER A 209 15.31 -11.34 -23.12
C SER A 209 16.54 -11.13 -24.00
N MET A 210 17.52 -10.37 -23.51
CA MET A 210 18.80 -10.18 -24.21
C MET A 210 19.62 -11.47 -24.28
N ALA A 211 19.65 -12.26 -23.19
CA ALA A 211 20.30 -13.57 -23.19
C ALA A 211 19.63 -14.53 -24.19
N ALA A 212 18.30 -14.55 -24.27
CA ALA A 212 17.55 -15.35 -25.23
C ALA A 212 17.83 -14.94 -26.68
N ILE A 213 17.94 -13.64 -26.97
CA ILE A 213 18.31 -13.12 -28.30
C ILE A 213 19.73 -13.55 -28.67
N LEU A 214 20.69 -13.43 -27.74
CA LEU A 214 22.08 -13.83 -27.98
C LEU A 214 22.23 -15.35 -28.15
N ILE A 215 21.55 -16.14 -27.32
CA ILE A 215 21.52 -17.61 -27.45
C ILE A 215 20.85 -18.01 -28.76
N GLY A 216 19.72 -17.38 -29.11
CA GLY A 216 19.02 -17.59 -30.38
C GLY A 216 19.90 -17.27 -31.58
N GLY A 217 20.66 -16.17 -31.53
CA GLY A 217 21.65 -15.80 -32.53
C GLY A 217 22.80 -16.81 -32.64
N CYS A 218 23.29 -17.31 -31.51
CA CYS A 218 24.32 -18.35 -31.46
C CYS A 218 23.83 -19.70 -32.03
N ILE A 219 22.61 -20.12 -31.68
CA ILE A 219 21.98 -21.34 -32.21
C ILE A 219 21.71 -21.20 -33.71
N TRP A 220 21.21 -20.03 -34.16
CA TRP A 220 21.00 -19.75 -35.57
C TRP A 220 22.32 -19.77 -36.35
N GLY A 221 23.38 -19.15 -35.81
CA GLY A 221 24.73 -19.23 -36.36
C GLY A 221 25.29 -20.66 -36.39
N PHE A 222 24.94 -21.50 -35.42
CA PHE A 222 25.32 -22.91 -35.41
C PHE A 222 24.60 -23.71 -36.51
N TRP A 223 23.28 -23.53 -36.66
CA TRP A 223 22.46 -24.27 -37.63
C TRP A 223 22.63 -23.82 -39.08
N SER A 224 22.84 -22.52 -39.32
CA SER A 224 23.16 -22.00 -40.66
C SER A 224 24.53 -22.49 -41.17
N VAL A 225 25.40 -22.94 -40.26
CA VAL A 225 26.74 -23.45 -40.56
C VAL A 225 26.79 -24.98 -40.61
N PHE A 226 25.85 -25.67 -39.97
CA PHE A 226 25.68 -27.12 -40.02
C PHE A 226 24.24 -27.47 -40.44
N PRO A 227 23.88 -27.30 -41.72
CA PRO A 227 22.59 -27.77 -42.20
C PRO A 227 22.49 -29.28 -41.93
N PRO A 228 21.34 -29.78 -41.44
CA PRO A 228 21.16 -31.21 -41.20
C PRO A 228 21.48 -31.96 -42.48
N ALA A 229 22.37 -32.96 -42.38
CA ALA A 229 22.66 -33.83 -43.51
C ALA A 229 21.35 -34.52 -43.92
N HIS A 230 20.71 -34.01 -44.98
CA HIS A 230 19.59 -34.69 -45.60
C HIS A 230 20.09 -36.04 -46.11
N ARG A 231 19.81 -37.11 -45.37
CA ARG A 231 19.84 -38.48 -45.89
C ARG A 231 18.66 -38.64 -46.85
N GLY A 232 18.84 -38.19 -48.08
CA GLY A 232 18.02 -38.56 -49.22
C GLY A 232 18.88 -39.38 -50.17
N LYS A 233 18.49 -40.64 -50.38
CA LYS A 233 19.08 -41.56 -51.36
C LYS A 233 19.00 -40.97 -52.77
N GLU A 234 20.08 -41.18 -53.53
CA GLU A 234 20.19 -41.40 -54.99
C GLU A 234 19.13 -40.69 -55.88
N THR A 235 19.49 -39.79 -56.80
CA THR A 235 20.15 -40.12 -58.08
C THR A 235 20.46 -38.83 -58.90
N ALA A 236 21.41 -38.98 -59.84
CA ALA A 236 21.63 -38.18 -61.06
C ALA A 236 22.44 -36.87 -60.98
N SER A 237 23.76 -37.06 -61.05
CA SER A 237 24.75 -36.36 -61.89
C SER A 237 24.40 -35.00 -62.51
N TRP A 238 25.01 -33.93 -61.97
CA TRP A 238 25.56 -32.84 -62.78
C TRP A 238 26.86 -32.33 -62.16
N HIS A 239 27.94 -32.40 -62.94
CA HIS A 239 29.23 -31.77 -62.69
C HIS A 239 29.11 -30.26 -62.88
N THR A 240 29.55 -29.47 -61.90
CA THR A 240 30.57 -28.42 -62.07
C THR A 240 31.03 -27.92 -60.70
N GLU A 241 32.34 -27.86 -60.55
CA GLU A 241 33.09 -27.62 -59.32
C GLU A 241 32.96 -26.17 -58.82
N ALA A 242 32.50 -26.03 -57.58
CA ALA A 242 32.92 -24.94 -56.71
C ALA A 242 33.13 -25.55 -55.32
N ALA A 243 34.38 -25.89 -54.99
CA ALA A 243 34.74 -26.44 -53.69
C ALA A 243 34.26 -25.48 -52.59
N PRO A 244 33.40 -25.93 -51.65
CA PRO A 244 32.93 -25.06 -50.58
C PRO A 244 34.14 -24.62 -49.76
N ARG A 245 34.41 -23.31 -49.78
CA ARG A 245 35.46 -22.68 -48.97
C ARG A 245 35.21 -23.05 -47.52
N ARG A 246 35.97 -24.01 -47.00
CA ARG A 246 35.95 -24.41 -45.59
C ARG A 246 36.36 -23.20 -44.77
N PHE A 247 35.39 -22.53 -44.15
CA PHE A 247 35.69 -21.53 -43.12
C PHE A 247 36.53 -22.21 -42.03
N PRO A 248 37.72 -21.69 -41.70
CA PRO A 248 38.62 -22.33 -40.77
C PRO A 248 37.94 -22.44 -39.40
N ALA A 249 37.92 -23.65 -38.83
CA ALA A 249 37.29 -23.94 -37.54
C ALA A 249 37.72 -23.01 -36.40
N ARG A 250 38.89 -22.37 -36.52
CA ARG A 250 39.41 -21.36 -35.60
C ARG A 250 38.55 -20.09 -35.51
N GLY A 251 37.89 -19.68 -36.59
CA GLY A 251 37.02 -18.49 -36.57
C GLY A 251 35.77 -18.69 -35.69
N LYS A 252 35.25 -19.93 -35.63
CA LYS A 252 34.01 -20.26 -34.90
C LYS A 252 34.21 -20.26 -33.38
N ALA A 253 35.32 -20.83 -32.92
CA ALA A 253 35.68 -20.80 -31.51
C ALA A 253 35.92 -19.37 -31.02
N THR A 254 36.50 -18.51 -31.86
CA THR A 254 36.76 -17.11 -31.54
C THR A 254 35.46 -16.31 -31.36
N VAL A 255 34.49 -16.48 -32.27
CA VAL A 255 33.19 -15.81 -32.15
C VAL A 255 32.42 -16.26 -30.90
N ALA A 256 32.40 -17.57 -30.62
CA ALA A 256 31.75 -18.09 -29.41
C ALA A 256 32.41 -17.56 -28.12
N LEU A 257 33.75 -17.52 -28.07
CA LEU A 257 34.49 -17.01 -26.92
C LEU A 257 34.24 -15.51 -26.69
N VAL A 258 34.22 -14.71 -27.77
CA VAL A 258 33.93 -13.27 -27.69
C VAL A 258 32.50 -13.02 -27.22
N SER A 259 31.51 -13.77 -27.72
CA SER A 259 30.13 -13.65 -27.26
C SER A 259 29.97 -13.98 -25.78
N ILE A 260 30.62 -15.04 -25.29
CA ILE A 260 30.61 -15.40 -23.86
C ILE A 260 31.27 -14.31 -23.02
N LEU A 261 32.43 -13.78 -23.47
CA LEU A 261 33.13 -12.72 -22.77
C LEU A 261 32.28 -11.44 -22.69
N LEU A 262 31.58 -11.07 -23.77
CA LEU A 262 30.70 -9.90 -23.79
C LEU A 262 29.51 -10.06 -22.85
N VAL A 263 28.90 -11.25 -22.79
CA VAL A 263 27.82 -11.54 -21.83
C VAL A 263 28.33 -11.42 -20.40
N LEU A 264 29.50 -11.99 -20.09
CA LEU A 264 30.09 -11.91 -18.75
C LEU A 264 30.45 -10.48 -18.35
N LEU A 265 31.07 -9.71 -19.26
CA LEU A 265 31.40 -8.30 -19.01
C LEU A 265 30.15 -7.45 -18.81
N TYR A 266 29.08 -7.70 -19.57
CA TYR A 266 27.81 -7.00 -19.42
C TYR A 266 27.13 -7.35 -18.10
N SER A 267 27.06 -8.63 -17.73
CA SER A 267 26.52 -9.07 -16.43
C SER A 267 27.31 -8.49 -15.26
N LEU A 268 28.63 -8.43 -15.37
CA LEU A 268 29.49 -7.81 -14.36
C LEU A 268 29.24 -6.28 -14.27
N ALA A 269 29.19 -5.58 -15.40
CA ALA A 269 28.92 -4.15 -15.44
C ALA A 269 27.52 -3.83 -14.88
N ALA A 270 26.50 -4.61 -15.24
CA ALA A 270 25.15 -4.46 -14.70
C ALA A 270 25.12 -4.70 -13.17
N GLY A 271 25.79 -5.75 -12.69
CA GLY A 271 25.90 -6.02 -11.25
C GLY A 271 26.65 -4.93 -10.47
N LEU A 272 27.71 -4.37 -11.05
CA LEU A 272 28.45 -3.26 -10.46
C LEU A 272 27.64 -1.96 -10.47
N LEU A 273 26.87 -1.71 -11.52
CA LEU A 273 25.98 -0.54 -11.61
C LEU A 273 24.82 -0.65 -10.63
N THR A 274 24.20 -1.83 -10.47
CA THR A 274 23.12 -2.01 -9.50
C THR A 274 23.63 -1.96 -8.06
N ALA A 275 24.78 -2.57 -7.75
CA ALA A 275 25.41 -2.48 -6.44
C ALA A 275 25.85 -1.03 -6.12
N GLY A 276 26.48 -0.35 -7.08
CA GLY A 276 26.87 1.05 -6.94
C GLY A 276 25.67 1.98 -6.78
N TRP A 277 24.58 1.73 -7.51
CA TRP A 277 23.34 2.51 -7.40
C TRP A 277 22.66 2.28 -6.04
N ALA A 278 22.57 1.04 -5.55
CA ALA A 278 22.05 0.73 -4.23
C ALA A 278 22.90 1.36 -3.11
N GLN A 279 24.22 1.44 -3.29
CA GLN A 279 25.14 2.04 -2.33
C GLN A 279 25.13 3.58 -2.37
N LEU A 280 24.96 4.18 -3.55
CA LEU A 280 24.89 5.64 -3.73
C LEU A 280 23.55 6.23 -3.33
N HIS A 281 22.47 5.47 -3.50
CA HIS A 281 21.12 5.87 -3.13
C HIS A 281 20.63 5.12 -1.91
N GLY A 282 21.56 4.79 -0.98
CA GLY A 282 21.28 4.08 0.27
C GLY A 282 19.87 4.39 0.72
N GLY A 283 19.00 3.39 0.58
CA GLY A 283 17.61 3.52 0.95
C GLY A 283 17.53 3.98 2.41
N PRO A 284 16.41 4.56 2.83
CA PRO A 284 16.29 4.94 4.22
C PRO A 284 16.59 3.75 5.12
N THR A 285 17.36 3.99 6.17
CA THR A 285 17.63 3.00 7.20
C THR A 285 16.52 3.04 8.24
N GLU A 286 16.20 1.88 8.84
CA GLU A 286 15.26 1.82 9.97
C GLU A 286 15.72 2.81 11.05
N GLY A 287 14.80 3.68 11.48
CA GLY A 287 15.10 4.78 12.39
C GLY A 287 15.40 6.12 11.72
N ASP A 288 15.47 6.18 10.38
CA ASP A 288 15.63 7.45 9.69
C ASP A 288 14.44 8.37 9.95
N GLU A 289 14.74 9.60 10.40
CA GLU A 289 13.75 10.65 10.61
C GLU A 289 13.93 11.80 9.61
N ARG A 290 12.82 12.35 9.12
CA ARG A 290 12.78 13.53 8.24
C ARG A 290 11.82 14.57 8.77
N TYR A 291 12.35 15.72 9.15
CA TYR A 291 11.55 16.90 9.41
C TYR A 291 10.84 17.35 8.13
N ARG A 292 9.54 17.64 8.23
CA ARG A 292 8.72 18.11 7.11
C ARG A 292 8.38 19.58 7.22
N ASN A 293 7.68 19.96 8.29
CA ASN A 293 7.28 21.34 8.56
C ASN A 293 7.01 21.55 10.06
N SER A 294 6.81 22.82 10.42
CA SER A 294 6.44 23.25 11.76
C SER A 294 5.34 24.30 11.65
N GLU A 295 4.31 24.16 12.47
CA GLU A 295 3.15 25.02 12.52
C GLU A 295 3.05 25.66 13.90
N PRO A 296 3.12 27.01 14.02
CA PRO A 296 3.00 27.68 15.31
C PRO A 296 1.55 27.57 15.82
N VAL A 297 1.39 27.07 17.04
CA VAL A 297 0.08 26.99 17.74
C VAL A 297 -0.08 28.05 18.84
N GLY A 298 0.99 28.82 19.07
CA GLY A 298 1.02 29.96 19.97
C GLY A 298 1.02 29.52 21.44
N GLY A 299 0.24 30.23 22.26
CA GLY A 299 0.19 30.01 23.70
C GLY A 299 1.34 30.69 24.46
N PRO A 300 1.36 30.58 25.80
CA PRO A 300 2.31 31.31 26.66
C PRO A 300 3.78 30.88 26.46
N PHE A 301 4.02 29.70 25.86
CA PHE A 301 5.34 29.13 25.65
C PHE A 301 5.80 29.14 24.18
N ASN A 302 5.09 29.88 23.32
CA ASN A 302 5.33 29.95 21.87
C ASN A 302 5.47 28.55 21.24
N ALA A 303 4.48 27.69 21.49
CA ALA A 303 4.52 26.31 21.06
C ALA A 303 4.31 26.18 19.54
N SER A 304 4.92 25.14 18.97
CA SER A 304 4.72 24.70 17.58
C SER A 304 4.51 23.20 17.51
N ILE A 305 3.72 22.75 16.54
CA ILE A 305 3.61 21.34 16.17
C ILE A 305 4.56 21.10 15.00
N GLU A 306 5.49 20.18 15.17
CA GLU A 306 6.38 19.73 14.12
C GLU A 306 5.88 18.41 13.54
N ARG A 307 5.79 18.34 12.21
CA ARG A 307 5.54 17.08 11.50
C ARG A 307 6.86 16.46 11.09
N TRP A 308 7.01 15.21 11.46
CA TRP A 308 8.16 14.38 11.15
C TRP A 308 7.71 13.13 10.41
N GLN A 309 8.63 12.53 9.66
CA GLN A 309 8.45 11.21 9.08
C GLN A 309 9.50 10.27 9.65
N HIS A 310 9.08 9.07 10.03
CA HIS A 310 9.96 8.01 10.51
C HIS A 310 9.88 6.82 9.56
N TYR A 311 11.02 6.19 9.28
CA TYR A 311 11.08 4.97 8.50
C TYR A 311 11.26 3.75 9.40
N ASP A 312 10.28 2.84 9.43
CA ASP A 312 10.30 1.62 10.27
C ASP A 312 11.06 0.44 9.63
N GLY A 313 11.76 0.68 8.53
CA GLY A 313 12.39 -0.38 7.74
C GLY A 313 11.56 -0.83 6.53
N MET A 314 10.26 -0.52 6.49
CA MET A 314 9.35 -0.86 5.39
C MET A 314 8.68 0.36 4.77
N ILE A 315 8.12 1.25 5.59
CA ILE A 315 7.34 2.40 5.15
C ILE A 315 7.73 3.67 5.92
N TRP A 316 7.48 4.82 5.30
CA TRP A 316 7.50 6.10 5.98
C TRP A 316 6.13 6.34 6.61
N TYR A 317 6.09 6.61 7.91
CA TYR A 317 4.89 7.09 8.58
C TYR A 317 5.10 8.48 9.16
N ASP A 318 4.05 9.29 9.18
CA ASP A 318 4.09 10.61 9.81
C ASP A 318 3.89 10.48 11.32
N PHE A 319 4.62 11.28 12.08
CA PHE A 319 4.40 11.48 13.50
C PHE A 319 4.61 12.95 13.84
N TYR A 320 4.00 13.39 14.94
CA TYR A 320 4.00 14.80 15.31
C TYR A 320 4.66 14.98 16.68
N LYS A 321 5.41 16.08 16.81
CA LYS A 321 6.01 16.52 18.07
C LYS A 321 5.43 17.87 18.43
N ILE A 322 5.20 18.12 19.71
CA ILE A 322 4.98 19.47 20.23
C ILE A 322 6.31 19.99 20.78
N VAL A 323 6.71 21.17 20.31
CA VAL A 323 7.94 21.85 20.73
C VAL A 323 7.58 23.20 21.32
N TYR A 324 8.11 23.52 22.50
CA TYR A 324 7.86 24.81 23.16
C TYR A 324 9.05 25.21 24.04
N TYR A 325 9.08 26.47 24.46
CA TYR A 325 10.18 27.01 25.27
C TYR A 325 9.69 27.39 26.65
N MET A 326 10.36 26.86 27.67
CA MET A 326 10.09 27.18 29.08
C MET A 326 11.42 27.51 29.76
N ASP A 327 11.50 28.68 30.37
CA ASP A 327 12.73 29.17 31.03
C ASP A 327 13.97 29.12 30.12
N GLY A 328 13.77 29.41 28.83
CA GLY A 328 14.83 29.37 27.80
C GLY A 328 15.26 27.97 27.36
N GLN A 329 14.64 26.91 27.89
CA GLN A 329 14.88 25.53 27.48
C GLN A 329 13.83 25.07 26.48
N MET A 330 14.29 24.46 25.39
CA MET A 330 13.42 23.78 24.43
C MET A 330 12.94 22.47 25.06
N ILE A 331 11.62 22.28 25.05
CA ILE A 331 10.95 21.07 25.53
C ILE A 331 10.22 20.45 24.35
N GLU A 332 10.40 19.14 24.20
CA GLU A 332 9.75 18.34 23.17
C GLU A 332 8.84 17.30 23.83
N GLY A 333 7.70 17.02 23.19
CA GLY A 333 6.82 15.91 23.55
C GLY A 333 6.18 15.32 22.31
N ALA A 334 5.65 14.11 22.42
CA ALA A 334 4.79 13.55 21.37
C ALA A 334 3.55 14.42 21.20
N TYR A 335 3.03 14.50 19.98
CA TYR A 335 1.76 15.15 19.68
C TYR A 335 0.86 14.18 18.92
N ASP A 336 -0.30 13.88 19.49
CA ASP A 336 -1.34 13.10 18.85
C ASP A 336 -2.42 14.03 18.30
N LEU A 337 -2.63 13.99 16.98
CA LEU A 337 -3.63 14.81 16.30
C LEU A 337 -5.06 14.56 16.82
N SER A 338 -5.34 13.36 17.32
CA SER A 338 -6.66 13.01 17.84
C SER A 338 -7.02 13.80 19.11
N LEU A 339 -6.04 14.34 19.83
CA LEU A 339 -6.26 15.17 21.02
C LEU A 339 -6.55 16.64 20.69
N TRP A 340 -6.39 17.07 19.43
CA TRP A 340 -6.55 18.49 19.07
C TRP A 340 -7.88 19.11 19.54
N PRO A 341 -9.06 18.47 19.34
CA PRO A 341 -10.33 19.04 19.81
C PRO A 341 -10.38 19.20 21.34
N ALA A 342 -9.86 18.23 22.09
CA ALA A 342 -9.80 18.28 23.55
C ALA A 342 -8.84 19.38 24.03
N LEU A 343 -7.67 19.54 23.40
CA LEU A 343 -6.72 20.60 23.72
C LEU A 343 -7.29 21.99 23.44
N GLU A 344 -7.99 22.18 22.32
CA GLU A 344 -8.70 23.43 22.02
C GLU A 344 -9.78 23.74 23.06
N TRP A 345 -10.53 22.72 23.48
CA TRP A 345 -11.52 22.88 24.53
C TRP A 345 -10.86 23.31 25.85
N ILE A 346 -9.78 22.64 26.29
CA ILE A 346 -9.04 23.00 27.51
C ILE A 346 -8.52 24.44 27.41
N LYS A 347 -7.93 24.80 26.28
CA LYS A 347 -7.37 26.14 26.04
C LYS A 347 -8.42 27.24 26.12
N SER A 348 -9.64 26.97 25.69
CA SER A 348 -10.72 27.95 25.60
C SER A 348 -11.62 28.02 26.84
N ASN A 349 -11.78 26.92 27.58
CA ASN A 349 -12.82 26.79 28.63
C ASN A 349 -12.27 26.69 30.06
N THR A 350 -10.95 26.60 30.24
CA THR A 350 -10.35 26.48 31.57
C THR A 350 -9.59 27.74 31.97
N THR A 351 -9.35 27.96 33.25
CA THR A 351 -8.47 29.04 33.71
C THR A 351 -7.01 28.74 33.38
N VAL A 352 -6.19 29.79 33.25
CA VAL A 352 -4.76 29.66 32.89
C VAL A 352 -3.96 28.88 33.92
N ASN A 353 -4.42 28.88 35.19
CA ASN A 353 -3.83 28.15 36.30
C ASN A 353 -4.49 26.77 36.54
N ALA A 354 -5.37 26.32 35.65
CA ALA A 354 -5.99 25.01 35.80
C ALA A 354 -4.94 23.89 35.71
N THR A 355 -5.14 22.87 36.54
CA THR A 355 -4.37 21.62 36.49
C THR A 355 -5.24 20.51 35.92
N VAL A 356 -4.69 19.76 34.97
CA VAL A 356 -5.32 18.63 34.28
C VAL A 356 -4.59 17.36 34.67
N LEU A 357 -5.32 16.38 35.20
CA LEU A 357 -4.81 15.03 35.41
C LEU A 357 -4.99 14.25 34.11
N SER A 358 -3.93 13.60 33.64
CA SER A 358 -3.94 12.76 32.45
C SER A 358 -2.80 11.76 32.54
N TRP A 359 -2.77 10.78 31.64
CA TRP A 359 -1.56 9.98 31.45
C TRP A 359 -0.39 10.86 30.98
N TRP A 360 0.85 10.43 31.27
CA TRP A 360 2.05 11.27 31.11
C TRP A 360 2.32 11.68 29.66
N ASP A 361 1.97 10.82 28.69
CA ASP A 361 2.11 11.08 27.25
C ASP A 361 1.53 12.46 26.85
N TYR A 362 0.44 12.87 27.49
CA TYR A 362 -0.29 14.09 27.13
C TYR A 362 0.15 15.32 27.94
N GLY A 363 0.97 15.15 28.98
CA GLY A 363 1.35 16.25 29.87
C GLY A 363 2.05 17.39 29.12
N HIS A 364 2.96 17.06 28.21
CA HIS A 364 3.63 18.05 27.36
C HIS A 364 2.69 18.70 26.35
N MET A 365 1.71 17.96 25.81
CA MET A 365 0.68 18.51 24.92
C MET A 365 -0.20 19.51 25.66
N ILE A 366 -0.68 19.16 26.85
CA ILE A 366 -1.48 20.05 27.70
C ILE A 366 -0.69 21.32 28.01
N ARG A 367 0.56 21.20 28.50
CA ARG A 367 1.36 22.37 28.87
C ARG A 367 1.74 23.23 27.67
N GLY A 368 2.31 22.63 26.62
CA GLY A 368 2.76 23.36 25.44
C GLY A 368 1.61 24.02 24.70
N TYR A 369 0.56 23.26 24.40
CA TYR A 369 -0.54 23.71 23.53
C TYR A 369 -1.50 24.65 24.25
N THR A 370 -1.88 24.30 25.49
CA THR A 370 -2.92 25.00 26.22
C THR A 370 -2.33 26.00 27.23
N GLY A 371 -1.09 25.83 27.67
CA GLY A 371 -0.53 26.65 28.74
C GLY A 371 -1.02 26.28 30.15
N ARG A 372 -1.76 25.18 30.31
CA ARG A 372 -2.24 24.67 31.60
C ARG A 372 -1.24 23.67 32.20
N SER A 373 -1.37 23.39 33.49
CA SER A 373 -0.49 22.40 34.14
C SER A 373 -1.04 20.99 33.96
N GLY A 374 -0.20 20.05 33.55
CA GLY A 374 -0.43 18.62 33.75
C GLY A 374 0.02 18.16 35.15
N VAL A 375 -0.58 17.10 35.68
CA VAL A 375 -0.12 16.47 36.92
C VAL A 375 1.26 15.81 36.72
N ILE A 376 1.45 15.06 35.64
CA ILE A 376 2.71 14.42 35.26
C ILE A 376 3.04 14.70 33.78
N TYR A 377 4.33 14.79 33.45
CA TYR A 377 4.82 15.09 32.09
C TYR A 377 5.73 14.01 31.53
N TYR A 378 6.41 13.27 32.42
CA TYR A 378 7.39 12.27 32.07
C TYR A 378 7.00 10.92 32.67
N PRO A 379 7.45 9.80 32.08
CA PRO A 379 7.28 8.50 32.71
C PRO A 379 8.11 8.43 34.00
N SER A 380 7.79 7.45 34.85
CA SER A 380 8.73 7.03 35.88
C SER A 380 9.82 6.14 35.30
N ARG A 381 10.90 5.91 36.06
CA ARG A 381 11.99 5.04 35.60
C ARG A 381 11.53 3.59 35.39
N SER A 382 10.57 3.10 36.16
CA SER A 382 10.02 1.74 36.00
C SER A 382 9.24 1.56 34.70
N LEU A 383 8.70 2.65 34.15
CA LEU A 383 7.94 2.67 32.90
C LEU A 383 8.79 2.91 31.66
N LEU A 384 10.12 2.99 31.76
CA LEU A 384 10.99 3.13 30.59
C LEU A 384 10.75 2.04 29.54
N ASN A 385 10.37 0.84 29.95
CA ASN A 385 10.11 -0.26 29.03
C ASN A 385 8.83 -0.06 28.19
N THR A 386 7.96 0.89 28.57
CA THR A 386 6.71 1.20 27.87
C THR A 386 6.85 2.38 26.90
N VAL A 387 8.02 3.01 26.83
CA VAL A 387 8.31 4.13 25.93
C VAL A 387 8.90 3.58 24.64
N ALA A 388 8.36 4.02 23.49
CA ALA A 388 8.82 3.60 22.16
C ALA A 388 10.31 3.91 21.93
N ASP A 389 10.72 5.17 22.13
CA ASP A 389 12.13 5.57 22.14
C ASP A 389 12.60 5.88 23.56
N ARG A 390 13.19 4.87 24.21
CA ARG A 390 13.72 4.99 25.58
C ARG A 390 14.90 5.96 25.68
N SER A 391 15.64 6.16 24.59
CA SER A 391 16.82 7.01 24.57
C SER A 391 16.47 8.50 24.58
N SER A 392 15.26 8.85 24.13
CA SER A 392 14.73 10.21 24.17
C SER A 392 14.40 10.72 25.58
N VAL A 393 14.18 9.82 26.56
CA VAL A 393 13.71 10.19 27.90
C VAL A 393 14.86 10.74 28.77
N ARG A 394 14.85 12.05 28.99
CA ARG A 394 15.89 12.75 29.79
C ARG A 394 15.47 13.03 31.23
N HIS A 395 14.17 13.07 31.50
CA HIS A 395 13.59 13.41 32.79
C HIS A 395 12.61 12.32 33.24
N PHE A 396 12.42 12.22 34.55
CA PHE A 396 11.55 11.24 35.16
C PHE A 396 10.68 11.89 36.23
N GLU A 397 9.41 11.50 36.28
CA GLU A 397 8.56 11.80 37.42
C GLU A 397 8.84 10.83 38.58
N PRO A 398 8.58 11.24 39.83
CA PRO A 398 8.65 10.34 40.98
C PRO A 398 7.74 9.12 40.79
N GLU A 399 8.26 7.93 41.07
CA GLU A 399 7.54 6.65 40.95
C GLU A 399 6.16 6.68 41.65
N GLU A 400 6.13 7.20 42.87
CA GLU A 400 4.90 7.28 43.67
C GLU A 400 3.85 8.18 43.03
N LYS A 401 4.28 9.28 42.40
CA LYS A 401 3.38 10.21 41.72
C LYS A 401 2.77 9.59 40.46
N VAL A 402 3.58 8.89 39.67
CA VAL A 402 3.10 8.14 38.50
C VAL A 402 2.15 7.02 38.90
N ARG A 403 2.48 6.28 39.97
CA ARG A 403 1.61 5.24 40.53
C ARG A 403 0.27 5.78 40.98
N GLN A 404 0.26 6.94 41.65
CA GLN A 404 -0.99 7.58 42.10
C GLN A 404 -1.84 8.06 40.91
N VAL A 405 -1.24 8.65 39.87
CA VAL A 405 -1.96 9.01 38.65
C VAL A 405 -2.53 7.77 37.96
N ALA A 406 -1.72 6.72 37.79
CA ALA A 406 -2.17 5.45 37.22
C ALA A 406 -3.32 4.83 38.04
N GLY A 407 -3.18 4.78 39.36
CA GLY A 407 -4.21 4.29 40.28
C GLY A 407 -5.48 5.13 40.26
N THR A 408 -5.37 6.45 40.04
CA THR A 408 -6.54 7.33 39.86
C THR A 408 -7.31 6.97 38.60
N LEU A 409 -6.61 6.75 37.48
CA LEU A 409 -7.25 6.34 36.22
C LEU A 409 -7.88 4.93 36.32
N LEU A 410 -7.29 4.05 37.13
CA LEU A 410 -7.67 2.65 37.27
C LEU A 410 -8.50 2.33 38.51
N SER A 411 -8.95 3.33 39.28
CA SER A 411 -9.78 3.07 40.46
C SER A 411 -11.18 2.62 40.04
N ASP A 412 -11.75 1.69 40.79
CA ASP A 412 -13.16 1.28 40.73
C ASP A 412 -14.04 2.09 41.70
N ASN A 413 -13.43 2.99 42.49
CA ASN A 413 -14.07 3.80 43.53
C ASN A 413 -14.08 5.29 43.15
N ASP A 414 -15.26 5.77 42.80
CA ASP A 414 -15.52 7.15 42.40
C ASP A 414 -15.01 8.20 43.42
N SER A 415 -15.12 7.91 44.72
CA SER A 415 -14.65 8.80 45.79
C SER A 415 -13.12 8.87 45.85
N GLU A 416 -12.43 7.77 45.55
CA GLU A 416 -10.96 7.74 45.47
C GLU A 416 -10.46 8.53 44.27
N VAL A 417 -11.08 8.36 43.09
CA VAL A 417 -10.72 9.16 41.90
C VAL A 417 -10.81 10.65 42.22
N LYS A 418 -11.90 11.07 42.85
CA LYS A 418 -12.10 12.46 43.27
C LYS A 418 -11.05 12.91 44.29
N GLY A 419 -10.81 12.09 45.31
CA GLY A 419 -9.85 12.37 46.37
C GLY A 419 -8.44 12.58 45.82
N TYR A 420 -7.96 11.69 44.95
CA TYR A 420 -6.64 11.80 44.34
C TYR A 420 -6.54 12.98 43.37
N ALA A 421 -7.51 13.18 42.49
CA ALA A 421 -7.53 14.32 41.57
C ALA A 421 -7.48 15.65 42.34
N THR A 422 -8.28 15.78 43.40
CA THR A 422 -8.27 16.94 44.29
C THR A 422 -6.95 17.08 45.03
N GLY A 423 -6.35 15.97 45.48
CA GLY A 423 -5.04 15.93 46.13
C GLY A 423 -3.90 16.47 45.25
N PHE A 424 -4.01 16.32 43.93
CA PHE A 424 -3.10 16.94 42.96
C PHE A 424 -3.48 18.38 42.58
N GLY A 425 -4.57 18.91 43.12
CA GLY A 425 -5.15 20.18 42.69
C GLY A 425 -5.68 20.14 41.25
N ALA A 426 -5.95 18.95 40.71
CA ALA A 426 -6.50 18.79 39.37
C ALA A 426 -7.99 19.17 39.36
N ARG A 427 -8.34 20.15 38.52
CA ARG A 427 -9.73 20.55 38.29
C ARG A 427 -10.37 19.76 37.15
N TYR A 428 -9.54 19.22 36.26
CA TYR A 428 -10.00 18.44 35.12
C TYR A 428 -9.23 17.12 35.05
N ILE A 429 -9.88 16.09 34.55
CA ILE A 429 -9.25 14.84 34.16
C ILE A 429 -9.49 14.62 32.66
N LEU A 430 -8.42 14.40 31.91
CA LEU A 430 -8.46 14.02 30.50
C LEU A 430 -8.20 12.51 30.39
N VAL A 431 -9.15 11.80 29.78
CA VAL A 431 -9.02 10.39 29.42
C VAL A 431 -9.17 10.26 27.91
N THR A 432 -8.27 9.53 27.27
CA THR A 432 -8.29 9.31 25.83
C THR A 432 -8.68 7.86 25.51
N ARG A 433 -9.21 7.62 24.32
CA ARG A 433 -9.59 6.28 23.87
C ARG A 433 -8.36 5.38 23.78
N SER A 434 -7.21 5.95 23.41
CA SER A 434 -5.91 5.29 23.40
C SER A 434 -5.51 4.77 24.78
N ASP A 435 -5.89 5.47 25.87
CA ASP A 435 -5.62 5.02 27.24
C ASP A 435 -6.31 3.69 27.54
N ALA A 436 -7.56 3.51 27.09
CA ALA A 436 -8.31 2.28 27.28
C ALA A 436 -7.89 1.17 26.30
N ASP A 437 -7.79 1.48 25.01
CA ASP A 437 -7.66 0.46 23.96
C ASP A 437 -6.20 0.03 23.69
N GLY A 438 -5.24 0.96 23.87
CA GLY A 438 -3.84 0.76 23.46
C GLY A 438 -2.81 0.88 24.58
N LYS A 439 -3.10 1.63 25.65
CA LYS A 439 -2.14 1.93 26.72
C LYS A 439 -2.53 1.40 28.09
N ALA A 440 -3.69 0.76 28.24
CA ALA A 440 -4.17 0.26 29.52
C ALA A 440 -3.15 -0.66 30.21
N TRP A 441 -2.42 -1.48 29.44
CA TRP A 441 -1.35 -2.35 29.95
C TRP A 441 -0.22 -1.56 30.63
N ALA A 442 0.18 -0.42 30.06
CA ALA A 442 1.24 0.44 30.60
C ALA A 442 0.74 1.22 31.82
N ILE A 443 -0.52 1.65 31.82
CA ILE A 443 -1.15 2.30 32.98
C ILE A 443 -1.27 1.29 34.14
N LEU A 444 -1.70 0.05 33.88
CA LEU A 444 -1.76 -1.03 34.87
C LEU A 444 -0.38 -1.34 35.46
N GLN A 445 0.65 -1.39 34.60
CA GLN A 445 2.03 -1.54 35.04
C GLN A 445 2.47 -0.36 35.94
N GLY A 446 2.09 0.88 35.59
CA GLY A 446 2.37 2.07 36.39
C GLY A 446 1.70 2.04 37.76
N ALA A 447 0.49 1.47 37.85
CA ALA A 447 -0.21 1.25 39.10
C ALA A 447 0.33 0.06 39.91
N GLY A 448 1.21 -0.77 39.32
CA GLY A 448 1.69 -2.01 39.94
C GLY A 448 0.63 -3.11 40.01
N LEU A 449 -0.35 -3.09 39.10
CA LEU A 449 -1.42 -4.08 39.01
C LEU A 449 -1.06 -5.19 38.00
N ASP A 450 -1.55 -6.41 38.26
CA ASP A 450 -1.42 -7.52 37.32
C ASP A 450 -2.34 -7.31 36.10
N GLN A 451 -1.74 -7.18 34.92
CA GLN A 451 -2.46 -6.90 33.68
C GLN A 451 -3.48 -7.99 33.34
N SER A 452 -3.14 -9.27 33.56
CA SER A 452 -3.98 -10.40 33.17
C SER A 452 -5.31 -10.47 33.90
N THR A 453 -5.37 -9.80 35.06
CA THR A 453 -6.59 -9.66 35.86
C THR A 453 -7.60 -8.71 35.21
N TYR A 454 -7.14 -7.67 34.51
CA TYR A 454 -7.99 -6.54 34.06
C TYR A 454 -8.14 -6.43 32.55
N ILE A 455 -7.17 -6.90 31.78
CA ILE A 455 -7.21 -6.83 30.31
C ILE A 455 -6.79 -8.18 29.71
N LYS A 456 -7.28 -8.42 28.49
CA LYS A 456 -6.86 -9.54 27.64
C LYS A 456 -6.50 -9.02 26.25
N ASP A 457 -5.46 -9.60 25.67
CA ASP A 457 -5.11 -9.35 24.27
C ASP A 457 -6.15 -10.02 23.37
N SER A 458 -6.80 -9.23 22.51
CA SER A 458 -7.75 -9.73 21.51
C SER A 458 -7.08 -10.12 20.18
N GLY A 459 -5.75 -9.97 20.09
CA GLY A 459 -4.97 -10.07 18.88
C GLY A 459 -4.69 -8.68 18.28
N GLY A 460 -3.61 -8.58 17.50
CA GLY A 460 -3.25 -7.34 16.81
C GLY A 460 -2.80 -6.19 17.73
N GLY A 461 -2.49 -6.47 19.00
CA GLY A 461 -2.10 -5.45 19.98
C GLY A 461 -3.27 -4.67 20.58
N HIS A 462 -4.51 -5.07 20.29
CA HIS A 462 -5.71 -4.46 20.88
C HIS A 462 -6.06 -5.12 22.21
N MET A 463 -6.18 -4.29 23.26
CA MET A 463 -6.53 -4.74 24.60
C MET A 463 -8.04 -4.61 24.82
N VAL A 464 -8.65 -5.67 25.36
CA VAL A 464 -10.07 -5.67 25.73
C VAL A 464 -10.17 -5.87 27.24
N PRO A 465 -11.02 -5.11 27.97
CA PRO A 465 -11.18 -5.30 29.40
C PRO A 465 -11.79 -6.67 29.73
N THR A 466 -11.31 -7.30 30.80
CA THR A 466 -11.99 -8.43 31.47
C THR A 466 -13.23 -7.92 32.20
N GLU A 467 -14.02 -8.80 32.82
CA GLU A 467 -15.16 -8.35 33.65
C GLU A 467 -14.70 -7.43 34.79
N LYS A 468 -13.57 -7.73 35.42
CA LYS A 468 -12.96 -6.86 36.44
C LYS A 468 -12.38 -5.58 35.83
N GLY A 469 -11.85 -5.64 34.61
CA GLY A 469 -11.42 -4.45 33.86
C GLY A 469 -12.56 -3.45 33.64
N LYS A 470 -13.75 -3.94 33.28
CA LYS A 470 -14.94 -3.11 33.06
C LYS A 470 -15.42 -2.34 34.30
N GLU A 471 -14.96 -2.73 35.50
CA GLU A 471 -15.25 -2.03 36.76
C GLU A 471 -14.33 -0.83 36.97
N LEU A 472 -13.17 -0.78 36.31
CA LEU A 472 -12.24 0.34 36.42
C LEU A 472 -12.77 1.58 35.70
N TRP A 473 -12.52 2.73 36.30
CA TRP A 473 -13.00 4.00 35.78
C TRP A 473 -12.54 4.27 34.34
N LEU A 474 -11.27 3.98 34.02
CA LEU A 474 -10.68 4.07 32.68
C LEU A 474 -11.58 3.48 31.58
N PHE A 475 -12.26 2.36 31.85
CA PHE A 475 -13.14 1.71 30.90
C PHE A 475 -14.60 2.17 31.04
N ARG A 476 -15.08 2.37 32.28
CA ARG A 476 -16.46 2.81 32.56
C ARG A 476 -16.81 4.13 31.88
N ILE A 477 -15.87 5.08 31.81
CA ILE A 477 -16.13 6.39 31.22
C ILE A 477 -16.56 6.29 29.74
N TRP A 478 -16.03 5.31 29.01
CA TRP A 478 -16.36 5.06 27.59
C TRP A 478 -17.70 4.35 27.40
N ASP A 479 -18.24 3.73 28.43
CA ASP A 479 -19.59 3.14 28.45
C ASP A 479 -20.67 4.18 28.84
N GLY A 480 -20.29 5.46 28.96
CA GLY A 480 -21.18 6.51 29.45
C GLY A 480 -21.52 6.38 30.94
N LYS A 481 -20.82 5.52 31.68
CA LYS A 481 -20.95 5.37 33.13
C LYS A 481 -20.08 6.43 33.79
N GLY A 482 -20.65 7.63 33.99
CA GLY A 482 -19.99 8.73 34.68
C GLY A 482 -19.52 8.37 36.10
N ILE A 483 -18.72 9.26 36.68
CA ILE A 483 -18.35 9.21 38.10
C ILE A 483 -19.38 10.00 38.90
N GLU A 484 -19.85 9.43 40.00
CA GLU A 484 -20.68 10.16 40.95
C GLU A 484 -19.98 11.44 41.44
N GLY A 485 -20.66 12.58 41.25
CA GLY A 485 -20.14 13.88 41.69
C GLY A 485 -19.01 14.44 40.84
N MET A 486 -18.86 13.99 39.59
CA MET A 486 -18.07 14.68 38.56
C MET A 486 -18.89 14.89 37.29
N ASN A 487 -18.54 15.89 36.49
CA ASN A 487 -19.29 16.24 35.29
C ASN A 487 -18.44 16.02 34.04
N VAL A 488 -18.96 15.27 33.06
CA VAL A 488 -18.37 15.27 31.71
C VAL A 488 -18.65 16.63 31.08
N VAL A 489 -17.58 17.36 30.76
CA VAL A 489 -17.64 18.73 30.21
C VAL A 489 -17.22 18.82 28.76
N PHE A 490 -16.57 17.77 28.25
CA PHE A 490 -16.23 17.59 26.84
C PHE A 490 -16.17 16.09 26.52
N GLU A 491 -16.69 15.71 25.35
CA GLU A 491 -16.64 14.35 24.82
C GLU A 491 -16.61 14.40 23.30
N ASP A 492 -15.68 13.66 22.71
CA ASP A 492 -15.66 13.30 21.30
C ASP A 492 -15.35 11.80 21.13
N VAL A 493 -15.12 11.35 19.91
CA VAL A 493 -14.84 9.92 19.62
C VAL A 493 -13.54 9.40 20.27
N ASN A 494 -12.59 10.28 20.58
CA ASN A 494 -11.25 9.94 21.06
C ASN A 494 -10.96 10.45 22.48
N ASN A 495 -11.71 11.41 23.01
CA ASN A 495 -11.38 12.11 24.24
C ASN A 495 -12.61 12.37 25.12
N VAL A 496 -12.42 12.24 26.43
CA VAL A 496 -13.37 12.70 27.44
C VAL A 496 -12.66 13.59 28.44
N ILE A 497 -13.25 14.74 28.75
CA ILE A 497 -12.80 15.62 29.84
C ILE A 497 -13.87 15.66 30.91
N VAL A 498 -13.44 15.40 32.15
CA VAL A 498 -14.28 15.41 33.34
C VAL A 498 -13.85 16.55 34.25
N GLU A 499 -14.79 17.37 34.70
CA GLU A 499 -14.56 18.39 35.74
C GLU A 499 -14.71 17.78 37.14
N VAL A 500 -13.71 18.04 37.97
CA VAL A 500 -13.64 17.67 39.39
C VAL A 500 -14.10 18.90 40.20
N PRO A 501 -15.22 18.82 40.94
CA PRO A 501 -15.83 19.98 41.60
C PRO A 501 -15.17 20.39 42.91
#